data_AF-A0A7J4IC40-F1
#
_entry.id   AF-A0A7J4IC40-F1
#
_cell.length_a   1.000
_cell.length_b   1.000
_cell.length_c   1.000
_cell.angle_alpha   90.00
_cell.angle_beta   90.00
_cell.angle_gamma   90.00
#
_symmetry.space_group_name_H-M   'P 1'
#
loop_
_entity.id
_entity.type
_entity.pdbx_description
1 polymer ?
#
loop_
_entity_poly.entity_id
_entity_poly.type
_entity_poly.pdbx_seq_one_letter_code
_entity_poly.pdbx_strand_id
1 'polypeptide(L)'
;MAERGEIGGKMHSGAYSSKHECLLCGDVITNPICYTCLESEVKDWLEDRMPQLVPTVKKTGRMFASYAHQGTRCILCGDNMNVCTHCYCYEVNKLFQNYPRLAEEFVEFFNFELRGSSRVAVI
;
A
#
# COMPACT_ATOMS: atom_id res chain seq x y z
N MET A 1 15.22 -48.04 32.25
CA MET A 1 14.86 -48.00 30.82
C MET A 1 14.50 -46.56 30.52
N ALA A 2 15.40 -45.86 29.83
CA ALA A 2 15.29 -44.45 29.52
C ALA A 2 14.75 -44.26 28.09
N GLU A 3 13.94 -43.21 27.95
CA GLU A 3 13.70 -42.38 26.77
C GLU A 3 13.06 -43.00 25.51
N ARG A 4 11.93 -42.39 25.13
CA ARG A 4 11.70 -41.87 23.77
C ARG A 4 10.74 -40.68 23.86
N GLY A 5 11.33 -39.49 23.81
CA GLY A 5 10.61 -38.23 23.74
C GLY A 5 9.91 -38.07 22.39
N GLU A 6 8.70 -37.52 22.44
CA GLU A 6 7.91 -37.16 21.27
C GLU A 6 8.40 -35.80 20.73
N ILE A 7 9.14 -35.82 19.63
CA ILE A 7 9.42 -34.65 18.81
C ILE A 7 8.30 -34.45 17.79
N GLY A 8 7.16 -33.93 18.25
CA GLY A 8 6.09 -33.40 17.40
C GLY A 8 6.36 -31.94 17.06
N GLY A 9 7.34 -31.68 16.19
CA GLY A 9 7.66 -30.34 15.71
C GLY A 9 6.45 -29.69 15.05
N LYS A 10 6.01 -28.56 15.61
CA LYS A 10 4.98 -27.70 15.02
C LYS A 10 5.45 -27.28 13.63
N MET A 11 4.78 -27.77 12.59
CA MET A 11 4.90 -27.24 11.25
C MET A 11 4.43 -25.79 11.30
N HIS A 12 5.36 -24.85 11.22
CA HIS A 12 5.06 -23.47 10.90
C HIS A 12 4.53 -23.46 9.47
N SER A 13 3.21 -23.30 9.36
CA SER A 13 2.48 -23.05 8.12
C SER A 13 3.09 -21.84 7.42
N GLY A 14 3.93 -22.10 6.42
CA GLY A 14 4.32 -21.09 5.44
C GLY A 14 3.05 -20.59 4.75
N ALA A 15 2.65 -19.36 5.07
CA ALA A 15 1.52 -18.72 4.44
C ALA A 15 1.83 -18.54 2.95
N TYR A 16 1.19 -19.35 2.11
CA TYR A 16 1.17 -19.15 0.67
C TYR A 16 0.32 -17.89 0.43
N SER A 17 0.95 -16.72 0.34
CA SER A 17 0.23 -15.48 0.04
C SER A 17 -0.50 -15.66 -1.28
N SER A 18 -1.81 -15.45 -1.27
CA SER A 18 -2.58 -15.56 -2.50
C SER A 18 -2.12 -14.47 -3.47
N LYS A 19 -2.09 -14.75 -4.78
CA LYS A 19 -1.57 -13.82 -5.81
C LYS A 19 -2.29 -12.45 -5.85
N HIS A 20 -3.29 -12.24 -5.02
CA HIS A 20 -4.11 -11.04 -4.96
C HIS A 20 -4.03 -10.33 -3.60
N GLU A 21 -3.18 -10.76 -2.67
CA GLU A 21 -3.00 -10.06 -1.39
C GLU A 21 -1.95 -8.96 -1.46
N CYS A 22 -2.14 -7.92 -0.66
CA CYS A 22 -1.17 -6.88 -0.42
C CYS A 22 -0.05 -7.40 0.51
N LEU A 23 1.21 -7.27 0.11
CA LEU A 23 2.36 -7.68 0.92
C LEU A 23 2.54 -6.84 2.20
N LEU A 24 1.92 -5.66 2.29
CA LEU A 24 2.08 -4.77 3.43
C LEU A 24 1.00 -4.97 4.50
N CYS A 25 -0.27 -5.05 4.10
CA CYS A 25 -1.38 -5.21 5.05
C CYS A 25 -1.97 -6.63 5.09
N GLY A 26 -1.68 -7.48 4.09
CA GLY A 26 -2.28 -8.81 3.96
C GLY A 26 -3.70 -8.82 3.40
N ASP A 27 -4.30 -7.67 3.14
CA ASP A 27 -5.66 -7.59 2.58
C ASP A 27 -5.69 -7.93 1.09
N VAL A 28 -6.86 -8.38 0.62
CA VAL A 28 -7.09 -8.62 -0.81
C VAL A 28 -7.07 -7.29 -1.58
N ILE A 29 -6.30 -7.24 -2.67
CA ILE A 29 -6.24 -6.11 -3.61
C ILE A 29 -7.52 -6.14 -4.46
N THR A 30 -8.51 -5.35 -4.07
CA THR A 30 -9.78 -5.19 -4.80
C THR A 30 -9.71 -4.15 -5.90
N ASN A 31 -8.82 -3.15 -5.77
CA ASN A 31 -8.56 -2.14 -6.81
C ASN A 31 -7.12 -2.24 -7.37
N PRO A 32 -6.98 -2.98 -8.49
CA PRO A 32 -5.90 -3.05 -9.44
C PRO A 32 -4.88 -1.96 -9.76
N ILE A 33 -4.54 -0.95 -8.96
CA ILE A 33 -3.71 0.17 -9.48
C ILE A 33 -2.31 0.12 -8.88
N CYS A 34 -1.30 -0.03 -9.74
CA CYS A 34 0.09 -0.07 -9.30
C CYS A 34 0.58 1.31 -8.83
N TYR A 35 1.66 1.30 -8.06
CA TYR A 35 2.21 2.53 -7.48
C TYR A 35 2.64 3.55 -8.54
N THR A 36 3.06 3.14 -9.74
CA THR A 36 3.50 4.07 -10.79
C THR A 36 2.32 4.83 -11.40
N CYS A 37 1.23 4.13 -11.71
CA CYS A 37 0.01 4.78 -12.18
C CYS A 37 -0.56 5.72 -11.11
N LEU A 38 -0.61 5.26 -9.86
CA LEU A 38 -1.13 6.06 -8.75
C LEU A 38 -0.21 7.25 -8.42
N GLU A 39 1.12 7.08 -8.52
CA GLU A 39 2.09 8.18 -8.40
C GLU A 39 1.83 9.26 -9.44
N SER A 40 1.52 8.88 -10.69
CA SER A 40 1.20 9.84 -11.75
C SER A 40 -0.03 10.68 -11.39
N GLU A 41 -1.11 10.05 -10.94
CA GLU A 41 -2.33 10.76 -10.53
C GLU A 41 -2.08 11.71 -9.34
N VAL A 42 -1.34 11.25 -8.33
CA VAL A 42 -0.97 12.07 -7.18
C VAL A 42 -0.09 13.24 -7.60
N LYS A 43 0.87 13.01 -8.49
CA LYS A 43 1.74 14.05 -9.02
C LYS A 43 0.93 15.13 -9.72
N ASP A 44 0.04 14.74 -10.63
CA ASP A 44 -0.75 15.69 -11.42
C ASP A 44 -1.70 16.49 -10.50
N TRP A 45 -2.27 15.85 -9.47
CA TRP A 45 -3.05 16.53 -8.44
C TRP A 45 -2.20 17.52 -7.61
N LEU A 46 -0.94 17.18 -7.33
CA LEU A 46 -0.05 17.96 -6.47
C LEU A 46 0.66 19.11 -7.20
N GLU A 47 0.83 19.03 -8.52
CA GLU A 47 1.52 20.04 -9.33
C GLU A 47 0.89 21.43 -9.20
N ASP A 48 -0.44 21.51 -9.18
CA ASP A 48 -1.18 22.77 -9.04
C ASP A 48 -1.28 23.27 -7.60
N ARG A 49 -0.96 22.43 -6.61
CA ARG A 49 -1.18 22.71 -5.18
C ARG A 49 0.13 23.01 -4.44
N MET A 50 1.08 22.09 -4.53
CA MET A 50 2.38 22.16 -3.85
C MET A 50 3.47 21.44 -4.67
N PRO A 51 3.91 22.04 -5.80
CA PRO A 51 4.86 21.40 -6.72
C PRO A 51 6.19 21.02 -6.06
N GLN A 52 6.59 21.70 -4.97
CA GLN A 52 7.79 21.38 -4.21
C GLN A 52 7.77 20.00 -3.54
N LEU A 53 6.59 19.40 -3.34
CA LEU A 53 6.46 18.07 -2.73
C LEU A 53 6.47 16.92 -3.75
N VAL A 54 6.33 17.21 -5.05
CA VAL A 54 6.35 16.22 -6.13
C VAL A 54 7.61 15.34 -6.10
N PRO A 55 8.84 15.87 -5.92
CA PRO A 55 10.04 15.02 -5.82
C PRO A 55 10.00 14.05 -4.64
N THR A 56 9.35 14.44 -3.54
CA THR A 56 9.21 13.62 -2.34
C THR A 56 8.24 12.46 -2.60
N VAL A 57 7.10 12.72 -3.26
CA VAL A 57 6.16 11.66 -3.68
C VAL A 57 6.85 10.63 -4.58
N LYS A 58 7.61 11.10 -5.60
CA LYS A 58 8.40 10.21 -6.47
C LYS A 58 9.42 9.36 -5.72
N LYS A 59 10.00 9.92 -4.65
CA LYS A 59 10.94 9.18 -3.80
C LYS A 59 10.23 8.08 -3.02
N THR A 60 9.02 8.35 -2.52
CA THR A 60 8.17 7.36 -1.84
C THR A 60 7.78 6.23 -2.79
N GLY A 61 7.34 6.52 -4.01
CA GLY A 61 6.99 5.48 -5.00
C GLY A 61 8.14 4.52 -5.32
N ARG A 62 9.38 5.01 -5.39
CA ARG A 62 10.57 4.14 -5.57
C ARG A 62 10.76 3.11 -4.46
N MET A 63 10.26 3.33 -3.24
CA MET A 63 10.31 2.32 -2.18
C MET A 63 9.43 1.10 -2.51
N PHE A 64 8.42 1.28 -3.37
CA PHE A 64 7.53 0.22 -3.80
C PHE A 64 8.04 -0.55 -5.02
N ALA A 65 9.06 -0.02 -5.71
CA ALA A 65 9.63 -0.65 -6.92
C ALA A 65 10.16 -2.06 -6.65
N SER A 66 10.74 -2.30 -5.47
CA SER A 66 11.26 -3.62 -5.06
C SER A 66 10.18 -4.67 -4.84
N TYR A 67 8.91 -4.26 -4.74
CA TYR A 67 7.80 -5.18 -4.53
C TYR A 67 7.16 -5.64 -5.85
N ALA A 68 7.45 -5.01 -7.00
CA ALA A 68 6.73 -5.21 -8.28
C ALA A 68 6.94 -6.56 -9.01
N HIS A 69 7.41 -7.62 -8.34
CA HIS A 69 7.89 -8.83 -9.02
C HIS A 69 6.93 -10.02 -8.98
N GLN A 70 5.99 -10.09 -8.03
CA GLN A 70 5.06 -11.22 -7.88
C GLN A 70 3.74 -10.76 -7.27
N GLY A 71 2.62 -10.90 -7.97
CA GLY A 71 1.29 -10.53 -7.47
C GLY A 71 0.21 -10.46 -8.55
N THR A 72 -0.75 -9.55 -8.37
CA THR A 72 -1.81 -9.26 -9.33
C THR A 72 -1.31 -8.30 -10.42
N ARG A 73 -2.15 -7.98 -11.41
CA ARG A 73 -1.80 -7.07 -12.50
C ARG A 73 -2.53 -5.76 -12.39
N CYS A 74 -1.82 -4.68 -12.69
CA CYS A 74 -2.39 -3.36 -12.78
C CYS A 74 -3.46 -3.30 -13.88
N ILE A 75 -4.65 -2.76 -13.58
CA ILE A 75 -5.74 -2.63 -14.56
C ILE A 75 -5.47 -1.51 -15.59
N LEU A 76 -4.58 -0.57 -15.29
CA LEU A 76 -4.26 0.56 -16.17
C LEU A 76 -3.08 0.27 -17.11
N CYS A 77 -1.96 -0.24 -16.58
CA CYS A 77 -0.75 -0.48 -17.37
C CYS A 77 -0.42 -1.96 -17.62
N GLY A 78 -1.06 -2.89 -16.89
CA GLY A 78 -0.79 -4.33 -17.01
C GLY A 78 0.43 -4.84 -16.22
N ASP A 79 1.21 -3.97 -15.57
CA ASP A 79 2.39 -4.35 -14.78
C ASP A 79 2.01 -5.18 -13.55
N ASN A 80 2.96 -5.99 -13.07
CA ASN A 80 2.78 -6.73 -11.82
C ASN A 80 2.81 -5.79 -10.61
N MET A 81 1.95 -6.07 -9.64
CA MET A 81 1.87 -5.35 -8.38
C MET A 81 1.39 -6.27 -7.26
N ASN A 82 1.78 -5.95 -6.04
CA ASN A 82 1.38 -6.69 -4.83
C ASN A 82 1.30 -5.77 -3.62
N VAL A 83 1.17 -4.47 -3.84
CA VAL A 83 0.87 -3.49 -2.82
C VAL A 83 -0.42 -2.80 -3.22
N CYS A 84 -1.39 -2.77 -2.31
CA CYS A 84 -2.68 -2.13 -2.58
C CYS A 84 -2.54 -0.60 -2.62
N THR A 85 -3.51 0.05 -3.27
CA THR A 85 -3.61 1.50 -3.35
C THR A 85 -3.66 2.16 -1.98
N HIS A 86 -4.33 1.54 -0.99
CA HIS A 86 -4.42 2.07 0.37
C HIS A 86 -3.06 2.21 1.04
N CYS A 87 -2.22 1.18 0.99
CA CYS A 87 -0.89 1.24 1.60
C CYS A 87 0.00 2.29 0.93
N TYR A 88 -0.08 2.41 -0.39
CA TYR A 88 0.63 3.48 -1.11
C TYR A 88 0.14 4.87 -0.68
N CYS A 89 -1.18 5.11 -0.73
CA CYS A 89 -1.78 6.39 -0.32
C CYS A 89 -1.49 6.74 1.14
N TYR A 90 -1.44 5.74 2.03
CA TYR A 90 -1.09 5.94 3.43
C TYR A 90 0.34 6.49 3.59
N GLU A 91 1.32 5.91 2.88
CA GLU A 91 2.70 6.42 2.91
C GLU A 91 2.83 7.80 2.27
N VAL A 92 2.08 8.09 1.20
CA VAL A 92 2.02 9.43 0.61
C VAL A 92 1.40 10.44 1.58
N ASN A 93 0.29 10.09 2.25
CA ASN A 93 -0.40 11.00 3.18
C ASN A 93 0.48 11.39 4.38
N LYS A 94 1.39 10.50 4.82
CA LYS A 94 2.38 10.83 5.86
C LYS A 94 3.28 12.00 5.48
N LEU A 95 3.53 12.22 4.19
CA LEU A 95 4.31 13.37 3.71
C LEU A 95 3.60 14.71 3.95
N PHE A 96 2.28 14.68 4.11
CA PHE A 96 1.43 15.86 4.27
C PHE A 96 1.09 16.17 5.73
N GLN A 97 1.67 15.46 6.71
CA GLN A 97 1.38 15.66 8.14
C GLN A 97 1.60 17.10 8.63
N ASN A 98 2.56 17.82 8.02
CA ASN A 98 2.82 19.23 8.33
C ASN A 98 1.93 20.21 7.55
N TYR A 99 1.02 19.71 6.72
CA TYR A 99 0.12 20.47 5.86
C TYR A 99 -1.34 19.97 6.02
N PRO A 100 -1.99 20.24 7.16
CA PRO A 100 -3.26 19.60 7.51
C PRO A 100 -4.37 19.71 6.46
N ARG A 101 -4.51 20.90 5.83
CA ARG A 101 -5.48 21.10 4.74
C ARG A 101 -5.18 20.25 3.51
N LEU A 102 -3.90 20.14 3.13
CA LEU A 102 -3.52 19.29 2.00
C LEU A 102 -3.76 17.81 2.32
N ALA A 103 -3.46 17.37 3.55
CA ALA A 103 -3.71 15.99 3.97
C ALA A 103 -5.21 15.65 3.95
N GLU A 104 -6.07 16.57 4.39
CA GLU A 104 -7.53 16.43 4.32
C GLU A 104 -8.00 16.32 2.87
N GLU A 105 -7.61 17.26 2.01
CA GLU A 105 -7.94 17.21 0.58
C GLU A 105 -7.42 15.92 -0.08
N PHE A 106 -6.21 15.48 0.25
CA PHE A 106 -5.64 14.24 -0.29
C PHE A 106 -6.51 13.03 0.06
N VAL A 107 -6.94 12.94 1.31
CA VAL A 107 -7.82 11.87 1.78
C VAL A 107 -9.19 11.93 1.13
N GLU A 108 -9.70 13.11 0.78
CA GLU A 108 -10.96 13.24 0.03
C GLU A 108 -10.83 12.76 -1.43
N PHE A 109 -9.72 13.10 -2.09
CA PHE A 109 -9.50 12.78 -3.51
C PHE A 109 -9.07 11.33 -3.75
N PHE A 110 -8.15 10.81 -2.94
CA PHE A 110 -7.54 9.48 -3.12
C PHE A 110 -8.16 8.42 -2.19
N ASN A 111 -9.42 8.62 -1.81
CA ASN A 111 -10.12 7.73 -0.91
C ASN A 111 -10.60 6.45 -1.59
N PHE A 112 -9.74 5.45 -1.72
CA PHE A 112 -10.12 4.15 -2.29
C PHE A 112 -11.01 3.28 -1.38
N GLU A 113 -11.49 3.80 -0.22
CA GLU A 113 -12.42 3.26 0.80
C GLU A 113 -11.91 3.44 2.27
N LEU A 114 -11.74 4.67 2.77
CA LEU A 114 -11.55 5.01 4.20
C LEU A 114 -12.89 5.31 4.91
N ARG A 115 -14.03 4.93 4.32
CA ARG A 115 -15.37 5.05 4.94
C ARG A 115 -16.05 3.69 5.20
N GLY A 116 -15.27 2.61 5.26
CA GLY A 116 -15.79 1.24 5.34
C GLY A 116 -15.23 0.34 6.45
N SER A 117 -14.47 0.86 7.41
CA SER A 117 -14.15 0.11 8.63
C SER A 117 -13.92 1.05 9.79
N SER A 118 -14.91 1.09 10.68
CA SER A 118 -14.86 1.71 12.00
C SER A 118 -13.67 1.18 12.78
N ARG A 119 -12.51 1.87 12.68
CA ARG A 119 -11.36 1.79 13.58
C ARG A 119 -10.32 2.88 13.28
N VAL A 120 -10.78 4.10 13.04
CA VAL A 120 -9.94 5.27 13.31
C VAL A 120 -10.40 5.82 14.65
N ALA A 121 -9.65 5.52 15.70
CA ALA A 121 -9.70 6.32 16.91
C ALA A 121 -9.23 7.72 16.51
N VAL A 122 -10.17 8.65 16.42
CA VAL A 122 -9.87 10.07 16.55
C VAL A 122 -9.31 10.22 17.96
N ILE A 123 -8.08 10.73 18.05
CA ILE A 123 -7.38 11.04 19.31
C ILE A 123 -8.20 12.07 20.09
#